data_AF-A0A4Y9LFA9-F1
#
_entry.id   AF-A0A4Y9LFA9-F1
#
_cell.length_a   1.000
_cell.length_b   1.000
_cell.length_c   1.000
_cell.angle_alpha   90.00
_cell.angle_beta   90.00
_cell.angle_gamma   90.00
#
_symmetry.space_group_name_H-M   'P 1'
#
loop_
_entity.id
_entity.type
_entity.pdbx_description
1 polymer ?
#
loop_
_entity_poly.entity_id
_entity_poly.type
_entity_poly.pdbx_seq_one_letter_code
_entity_poly.pdbx_strand_id
1 'polypeptide(L)' 'MKRHPPSRAANEANSHFKQAAAKPATDYEKAEEAFQANRERLKAERLAREAERRNRSEKTP' A
#
# COMPACT_ATOMS: atom_id res chain seq x y z
N MET A 1 10.48 28.87 -13.92
CA MET A 1 11.54 28.12 -14.63
C MET A 1 10.91 26.93 -15.35
N LYS A 2 10.99 26.86 -16.69
CA LYS A 2 10.49 25.70 -17.46
C LYS A 2 11.57 24.62 -17.47
N ARG A 3 11.26 23.41 -17.00
CA ARG A 3 12.16 22.25 -17.14
C ARG A 3 12.09 21.78 -18.59
N HIS A 4 13.20 21.88 -19.31
CA HIS A 4 13.30 21.31 -20.66
C HIS A 4 13.34 19.77 -20.56
N PRO A 5 12.71 19.05 -21.51
CA PRO A 5 12.80 17.61 -21.56
C PRO A 5 14.27 17.18 -21.73
N PRO A 6 14.68 16.06 -21.13
CA PRO A 6 16.05 15.57 -21.24
C PRO A 6 16.41 15.28 -22.70
N SER A 7 17.61 15.67 -23.10
CA SER A 7 18.12 15.43 -24.45
C SER A 7 18.31 13.94 -24.71
N ARG A 8 18.36 13.54 -25.99
CA ARG A 8 18.62 12.15 -26.39
C ARG A 8 19.90 11.59 -25.75
N ALA A 9 20.96 12.39 -25.72
CA ALA A 9 22.23 12.03 -25.06
C ALA A 9 22.08 11.83 -23.55
N ALA A 10 21.24 12.63 -22.88
CA ALA A 10 20.96 12.46 -21.45
C ALA A 10 20.20 11.16 -21.17
N ASN A 11 19.25 10.78 -22.03
CA ASN A 11 18.52 9.52 -21.91
C ASN A 11 19.42 8.30 -22.17
N GLU A 12 20.33 8.39 -23.15
CA GLU A 12 21.31 7.35 -23.46
C GLU A 12 22.30 7.17 -22.32
N ALA A 13 22.85 8.26 -21.77
CA ALA A 13 23.68 8.21 -20.56
C ALA A 13 22.94 7.57 -19.38
N ASN A 14 21.67 7.96 -19.14
CA ASN A 14 20.82 7.37 -18.10
C ASN A 14 20.57 5.88 -18.31
N SER A 15 20.50 5.41 -19.55
CA SER A 15 20.29 3.99 -19.87
C SER A 15 21.48 3.09 -19.48
N HIS A 16 22.69 3.66 -19.39
CA HIS A 16 23.88 2.92 -18.96
C HIS A 16 23.99 2.78 -17.44
N PHE A 17 23.29 3.62 -16.66
CA PHE A 17 23.19 3.45 -15.22
C PHE A 17 22.17 2.35 -14.92
N LYS A 18 22.63 1.18 -14.47
CA LYS A 18 21.75 0.15 -13.93
C LYS A 18 20.99 0.75 -12.76
N GLN A 19 19.66 0.87 -12.90
CA GLN A 19 18.81 1.21 -11.76
C GLN A 19 19.05 0.14 -10.70
N ALA A 20 19.39 0.57 -9.49
CA ALA A 20 19.53 -0.36 -8.38
C ALA A 20 18.20 -1.07 -8.20
N ALA A 21 18.20 -2.40 -8.30
CA ALA A 21 17.01 -3.18 -8.02
C ALA A 21 16.51 -2.82 -6.63
N ALA A 22 15.20 -2.69 -6.47
CA ALA A 22 14.59 -2.51 -5.15
C ALA A 22 15.11 -3.63 -4.24
N LYS A 23 15.63 -3.25 -3.07
CA LYS A 23 16.14 -4.23 -2.11
C LYS A 23 14.99 -5.17 -1.77
N PRO A 24 15.24 -6.49 -1.71
CA PRO A 24 14.21 -7.41 -1.26
C PRO A 24 13.79 -7.02 0.15
N ALA A 25 12.48 -7.02 0.41
CA ALA A 25 11.95 -6.74 1.74
C ALA A 25 12.58 -7.71 2.74
N THR A 26 13.08 -7.15 3.84
CA THR A 26 13.59 -7.89 4.98
C THR A 26 12.47 -8.71 5.62
N ASP A 27 12.83 -9.76 6.36
CA ASP A 27 11.81 -10.58 7.04
C ASP A 27 11.03 -9.78 8.09
N TYR A 28 11.66 -8.75 8.67
CA TYR A 28 10.99 -7.80 9.55
C TYR A 28 9.91 -6.99 8.82
N GLU A 29 10.23 -6.43 7.64
CA GLU A 29 9.27 -5.66 6.84
C GLU A 29 8.07 -6.52 6.42
N LYS A 30 8.31 -7.77 6.03
CA LYS A 30 7.22 -8.72 5.72
C LYS A 30 6.33 -9.01 6.92
N ALA A 31 6.92 -9.14 8.12
CA ALA A 31 6.17 -9.39 9.34
C ALA A 31 5.29 -8.18 9.73
N GLU A 32 5.83 -6.97 9.60
CA GLU A 32 5.08 -5.72 9.78
C GLU A 32 3.92 -5.60 8.79
N GLU A 33 4.15 -5.85 7.50
CA GLU A 33 3.10 -5.86 6.48
C GLU A 33 1.99 -6.86 6.81
N ALA A 34 2.35 -8.09 7.21
CA ALA A 34 1.38 -9.11 7.60
C ALA A 34 0.58 -8.71 8.84
N PHE A 35 1.21 -8.09 9.83
CA PHE A 35 0.54 -7.59 11.03
C PHE A 35 -0.46 -6.48 10.71
N GLN A 36 -0.04 -5.52 9.88
CA GLN A 36 -0.89 -4.40 9.45
C GLN A 36 -2.10 -4.90 8.65
N ALA A 37 -1.88 -5.79 7.68
CA ALA A 37 -2.96 -6.40 6.91
C ALA A 37 -3.96 -7.18 7.80
N ASN A 38 -3.47 -7.92 8.79
CA ASN A 38 -4.34 -8.64 9.73
C ASN A 38 -5.18 -7.67 10.57
N ARG A 39 -4.55 -6.61 11.08
CA ARG A 39 -5.23 -5.56 11.86
C ARG A 39 -6.34 -4.89 11.05
N GLU A 40 -6.09 -4.59 9.78
CA GLU A 40 -7.09 -3.99 8.89
C GLU A 40 -8.26 -4.95 8.63
N ARG A 41 -7.98 -6.22 8.36
CA ARG A 41 -9.00 -7.26 8.20
C ARG A 41 -9.90 -7.37 9.43
N LEU A 42 -9.30 -7.46 10.62
CA LEU A 42 -10.04 -7.56 11.88
C LEU A 42 -10.86 -6.30 12.18
N LYS A 43 -10.33 -5.13 11.84
CA LYS A 43 -11.07 -3.86 11.98
C LYS A 43 -12.30 -3.85 11.08
N ALA A 44 -12.17 -4.28 9.82
CA ALA A 44 -13.28 -4.37 8.88
C ALA A 44 -14.35 -5.36 9.37
N GLU A 45 -13.94 -6.55 9.85
CA GLU A 45 -14.85 -7.54 10.41
C GLU A 45 -15.61 -7.02 11.63
N ARG A 46 -14.93 -6.31 12.54
CA ARG A 46 -15.59 -5.66 13.68
C ARG A 46 -16.65 -4.66 13.23
N LEU A 47 -16.30 -3.80 12.28
CA LEU A 47 -17.22 -2.79 11.75
C LEU A 47 -18.44 -3.44 11.10
N ALA A 48 -18.26 -4.51 10.34
CA ALA A 48 -19.36 -5.27 9.75
C ALA A 48 -20.28 -5.86 10.84
N ARG A 49 -19.71 -6.48 11.88
CA ARG A 49 -20.49 -7.02 13.01
C ARG A 49 -21.23 -5.93 13.78
N GLU A 50 -20.61 -4.77 13.99
CA GLU A 50 -21.27 -3.63 14.65
C GLU A 50 -22.42 -3.08 13.80
N ALA A 51 -22.23 -2.95 12.48
CA ALA A 51 -23.29 -2.56 11.56
C ALA A 51 -24.45 -3.55 11.57
N GLU A 52 -24.18 -4.87 11.51
CA GLU A 52 -25.21 -5.88 11.65
C GLU A 52 -25.97 -5.81 12.97
N ARG A 53 -25.26 -5.59 14.10
CA ARG A 53 -25.90 -5.45 15.41
C ARG A 53 -26.82 -4.24 15.45
N ARG A 54 -26.39 -3.10 14.90
CA ARG A 54 -27.23 -1.90 14.76
C ARG A 54 -28.45 -2.16 13.90
N ASN A 55 -28.26 -2.77 12.73
CA ASN A 55 -29.35 -3.13 11.83
C ASN A 55 -30.36 -4.07 12.51
N ARG A 56 -29.89 -5.02 13.32
CA ARG A 56 -30.78 -5.91 14.09
C ARG A 56 -31.55 -5.17 15.18
N SER A 57 -30.91 -4.24 15.91
CA SER A 57 -31.60 -3.44 16.93
C SER A 57 -32.59 -2.42 16.35
N GLU A 58 -32.32 -1.87 15.17
CA GLU A 58 -33.25 -0.96 14.47
C GLU A 58 -34.47 -1.70 13.90
N LYS A 59 -34.34 -3.01 13.64
CA LYS A 59 -35.39 -3.84 13.06
C LYS A 59 -36.31 -4.50 14.09
N THR A 60 -35.94 -4.45 15.38
CA THR A 60 -36.82 -4.78 16.50
C THR A 60 -37.53 -3.50 16.98
N PRO A 61 -38.85 -3.37 16.81
CA PRO A 61 -39.63 -2.25 17.33
C PRO A 61 -39.76 -2.28 18.86
#